data_AF-A0A0G1N321-F1
#
_entry.id   AF-A0A0G1N321-F1
#
_cell.length_a   1.000
_cell.length_b   1.000
_cell.length_c   1.000
_cell.angle_alpha   90.00
_cell.angle_beta   90.00
_cell.angle_gamma   90.00
#
_symmetry.space_group_name_H-M   'P 1'
#
loop_
_entity.id
_entity.type
_entity.pdbx_description
1 polymer ?
#
loop_
_entity_poly.entity_id
_entity_poly.type
_entity_poly.pdbx_seq_one_letter_code
_entity_poly.pdbx_strand_id
1 'polypeptide(L)'
;MSFIIKASFIDVFKIGDNINFNLKILRTLYEQYDRLEDKKDLLIKPIIIINTSVAEAILYDFIENRIRRANKTEVLFSEILDAIRGKKLDKFEHYITQAQKYDFFDAKDTKFYEAMHGLRKKRNRIHIQNSKNEKPRNESELFNEKSKVLSEKVLEKILDTMIIKYSRREEYHNYVEDFELPWDKHFQELPF
;
A
#
# COMPACT_ATOMS: atom_id res chain seq x y z
N MET A 1 10.42 -13.86 -10.60
CA MET A 1 11.12 -13.87 -9.30
C MET A 1 10.20 -13.23 -8.27
N SER A 2 10.26 -13.64 -7.00
CA SER A 2 9.40 -13.13 -5.92
C SER A 2 10.17 -13.04 -4.61
N PHE A 3 9.67 -12.25 -3.66
CA PHE A 3 10.22 -12.17 -2.31
C PHE A 3 9.13 -12.10 -1.25
N ILE A 4 9.49 -12.43 0.00
CA ILE A 4 8.57 -12.57 1.12
C ILE A 4 8.76 -11.44 2.12
N ILE A 5 7.64 -10.91 2.61
CA ILE A 5 7.54 -9.88 3.64
C ILE A 5 6.74 -10.46 4.81
N LYS A 6 7.31 -10.44 6.01
CA LYS A 6 6.64 -10.96 7.21
C LYS A 6 5.38 -10.18 7.56
N ALA A 7 4.24 -10.85 7.75
CA ALA A 7 2.96 -10.19 8.06
C ALA A 7 2.80 -9.86 9.56
N SER A 8 3.86 -9.41 10.23
CA SER A 8 3.91 -9.24 11.70
C SER A 8 3.22 -7.97 12.23
N PHE A 9 2.71 -7.12 11.35
CA PHE A 9 2.16 -5.79 11.70
C PHE A 9 0.64 -5.69 11.58
N ILE A 10 -0.03 -6.68 10.97
CA ILE A 10 -1.48 -6.69 10.72
C ILE A 10 -2.25 -6.87 12.04
N ASP A 11 -3.21 -5.98 12.31
CA ASP A 11 -4.05 -6.03 13.50
C ASP A 11 -5.27 -6.94 13.29
N VAL A 12 -6.02 -6.73 12.20
CA VAL A 12 -7.19 -7.56 11.86
C VAL A 12 -6.80 -8.67 10.89
N PHE A 13 -6.72 -9.90 11.40
CA PHE A 13 -6.27 -11.07 10.62
C PHE A 13 -7.04 -11.27 9.32
N LYS A 14 -8.36 -11.04 9.32
CA LYS A 14 -9.17 -11.16 8.11
C LYS A 14 -8.77 -10.16 7.00
N ILE A 15 -8.27 -8.98 7.37
CA ILE A 15 -7.72 -8.03 6.40
C ILE A 15 -6.43 -8.61 5.80
N GLY A 16 -5.58 -9.20 6.64
CA GLY A 16 -4.40 -9.96 6.20
C GLY A 16 -4.73 -11.07 5.19
N ASP A 17 -5.73 -11.90 5.48
CA ASP A 17 -6.20 -12.94 4.55
C ASP A 17 -6.66 -12.37 3.20
N ASN A 18 -7.41 -11.27 3.25
CA ASN A 18 -7.90 -10.61 2.04
C ASN A 18 -6.74 -9.97 1.24
N ILE A 19 -5.72 -9.44 1.91
CA ILE A 19 -4.48 -8.96 1.26
C ILE A 19 -3.79 -10.14 0.58
N ASN A 20 -3.61 -11.27 1.26
CA ASN A 20 -2.99 -12.46 0.67
C ASN A 20 -3.74 -12.99 -0.54
N PHE A 21 -5.08 -12.99 -0.51
CA PHE A 21 -5.87 -13.33 -1.69
C PHE A 21 -5.59 -12.40 -2.88
N ASN A 22 -5.49 -11.09 -2.64
CA ASN A 22 -5.15 -10.11 -3.69
C ASN A 22 -3.69 -10.24 -4.18
N LEU A 23 -2.74 -10.60 -3.31
CA LEU A 23 -1.36 -10.90 -3.69
C LEU A 23 -1.28 -12.16 -4.57
N LYS A 24 -2.11 -13.19 -4.29
CA LYS A 24 -2.23 -14.37 -5.15
C LYS A 24 -2.76 -14.01 -6.54
N ILE A 25 -3.73 -13.10 -6.64
CA ILE A 25 -4.19 -12.54 -7.93
C ILE A 25 -3.04 -11.80 -8.63
N LEU A 26 -2.30 -10.94 -7.91
CA LEU A 26 -1.14 -10.25 -8.48
C LEU A 26 -0.13 -11.24 -9.03
N ARG A 27 0.20 -12.31 -8.30
CA ARG A 27 1.13 -13.34 -8.78
C ARG A 27 0.67 -13.92 -10.11
N THR A 28 -0.60 -14.27 -10.25
CA THR A 28 -1.16 -14.72 -11.54
C THR A 28 -1.05 -13.65 -12.63
N LEU A 29 -1.28 -12.38 -12.31
CA LEU A 29 -1.12 -11.29 -13.30
C LEU A 29 0.34 -11.13 -13.76
N TYR A 30 1.31 -11.22 -12.85
CA TYR A 30 2.73 -11.14 -13.20
C TYR A 30 3.19 -12.36 -14.00
N GLU A 31 2.76 -13.57 -13.63
CA GLU A 31 3.03 -14.78 -14.42
C GLU A 31 2.54 -14.67 -15.87
N GLN A 32 1.38 -14.03 -16.10
CA GLN A 32 0.90 -13.77 -17.46
C GLN A 32 1.63 -12.58 -18.11
N TYR A 33 1.95 -11.54 -17.35
CA TYR A 33 2.71 -10.39 -17.83
C TYR A 33 4.07 -10.80 -18.41
N ASP A 34 4.77 -11.73 -17.76
CA ASP A 34 6.06 -12.23 -18.20
C ASP A 34 5.97 -13.19 -19.40
N ARG A 35 4.80 -13.81 -19.63
CA ARG A 35 4.56 -14.76 -20.74
C ARG A 35 4.04 -14.10 -22.01
N LEU A 36 3.35 -12.97 -21.89
CA LEU A 36 2.74 -12.27 -23.01
C LEU A 36 3.78 -11.40 -23.72
N GLU A 37 4.10 -11.72 -24.97
CA GLU A 37 4.94 -10.87 -25.82
C GLU A 37 4.16 -9.65 -26.32
N ASP A 38 2.94 -9.87 -26.82
CA ASP A 38 1.98 -8.84 -27.19
C ASP A 38 0.98 -8.60 -26.04
N LYS A 39 0.51 -7.37 -25.89
CA LYS A 39 -0.56 -6.99 -24.94
C LYS A 39 -0.22 -7.06 -23.44
N LYS A 40 1.04 -7.23 -23.04
CA LYS A 40 1.46 -7.11 -21.63
C LYS A 40 0.95 -5.82 -20.95
N ASP A 41 0.84 -4.73 -21.71
CA ASP A 41 0.34 -3.44 -21.24
C ASP A 41 -1.11 -3.50 -20.72
N LEU A 42 -1.91 -4.46 -21.18
CA LEU A 42 -3.28 -4.68 -20.67
C LEU A 42 -3.29 -5.11 -19.20
N LEU A 43 -2.21 -5.73 -18.72
CA LEU A 43 -2.08 -6.19 -17.34
C LEU A 43 -1.49 -5.12 -16.41
N ILE A 44 -0.86 -4.08 -16.95
CA ILE A 44 -0.28 -2.98 -16.16
C ILE A 44 -1.35 -2.28 -15.31
N LYS A 45 -2.50 -1.98 -15.92
CA LYS A 45 -3.61 -1.32 -15.24
C LYS A 45 -4.12 -2.12 -14.02
N PRO A 46 -4.54 -3.40 -14.15
CA PRO A 46 -4.98 -4.18 -13.00
C PRO A 46 -3.89 -4.36 -11.93
N ILE A 47 -2.62 -4.54 -12.32
CA ILE A 47 -1.50 -4.60 -11.37
C ILE A 47 -1.43 -3.33 -10.52
N ILE A 48 -1.43 -2.15 -11.15
CA ILE A 48 -1.38 -0.86 -10.44
C ILE A 48 -2.55 -0.71 -9.48
N ILE A 49 -3.77 -1.09 -9.89
CA ILE A 49 -4.97 -0.99 -9.05
C ILE A 49 -4.84 -1.85 -7.81
N ILE A 50 -4.46 -3.12 -7.97
CA ILE A 50 -4.39 -4.05 -6.85
C ILE A 50 -3.27 -3.62 -5.90
N ASN A 51 -2.08 -3.29 -6.40
CA ASN A 51 -0.98 -2.73 -5.59
C ASN A 51 -1.44 -1.51 -4.77
N THR A 52 -2.11 -0.57 -5.44
CA THR A 52 -2.62 0.65 -4.81
C THR A 52 -3.71 0.36 -3.77
N SER A 53 -4.54 -0.65 -4.00
CA SER A 53 -5.64 -1.02 -3.08
C SER A 53 -5.12 -1.79 -1.88
N VAL A 54 -4.11 -2.64 -2.05
CA VAL A 54 -3.39 -3.30 -0.95
C VAL A 54 -2.68 -2.25 -0.08
N ALA A 55 -2.04 -1.25 -0.69
CA ALA A 55 -1.45 -0.12 0.04
C ALA A 55 -2.50 0.64 0.90
N GLU A 56 -3.70 0.89 0.36
CA GLU A 56 -4.80 1.46 1.14
C GLU A 56 -5.23 0.54 2.28
N ALA A 57 -5.37 -0.77 2.03
CA ALA A 57 -5.82 -1.74 3.04
C ALA A 57 -4.83 -1.84 4.22
N ILE A 58 -3.52 -1.81 3.96
CA ILE A 58 -2.48 -1.79 5.00
C ILE A 58 -2.58 -0.50 5.83
N LEU A 59 -2.70 0.65 5.17
CA LEU A 59 -2.84 1.94 5.86
C LEU A 59 -4.14 2.05 6.65
N TYR A 60 -5.23 1.49 6.13
CA TYR A 60 -6.49 1.38 6.84
C TYR A 60 -6.34 0.54 8.10
N ASP A 61 -5.78 -0.66 8.01
CA ASP A 61 -5.59 -1.54 9.17
C ASP A 61 -4.71 -0.86 10.23
N PHE A 62 -3.60 -0.27 9.79
CA PHE A 62 -2.70 0.46 10.67
C PHE A 62 -3.38 1.63 11.39
N ILE A 63 -4.11 2.50 10.67
CA ILE A 63 -4.68 3.71 11.27
C ILE A 63 -5.98 3.39 12.04
N GLU A 64 -6.90 2.66 11.44
CA GLU A 64 -8.25 2.45 11.97
C GLU A 64 -8.35 1.32 12.98
N ASN A 65 -7.56 0.26 12.82
CA ASN A 65 -7.61 -0.87 13.76
C ASN A 65 -6.52 -0.73 14.82
N ARG A 66 -5.30 -0.38 14.42
CA ARG A 66 -4.20 -0.31 15.37
C ARG A 66 -4.10 1.01 16.11
N ILE A 67 -3.93 2.14 15.41
CA ILE A 67 -3.77 3.45 16.06
C ILE A 67 -5.07 3.86 16.77
N ARG A 68 -6.21 3.86 16.06
CA ARG A 68 -7.47 4.38 16.62
C ARG A 68 -8.03 3.51 17.76
N ARG A 69 -7.79 2.20 17.73
CA ARG A 69 -8.24 1.26 18.79
C ARG A 69 -7.11 0.86 19.73
N ALA A 70 -5.93 1.49 19.63
CA ALA A 70 -4.85 1.27 20.58
C ALA A 70 -5.37 1.44 22.00
N ASN A 71 -5.17 0.42 22.82
CA ASN A 71 -5.28 0.60 24.27
C ASN A 71 -4.23 1.62 24.69
N LYS A 72 -4.50 2.37 25.78
CA LYS A 72 -3.61 3.43 26.30
C LYS A 72 -2.15 2.99 26.60
N THR A 73 -1.86 1.70 26.49
CA THR A 73 -0.55 1.07 26.69
C THR A 73 0.38 1.17 25.47
N GLU A 74 -0.12 1.40 24.25
CA GLU A 74 0.74 1.69 23.09
C GLU A 74 1.06 3.18 23.02
N VAL A 75 2.03 3.61 23.84
CA VAL A 75 2.45 5.02 23.97
C VAL A 75 2.86 5.63 22.63
N LEU A 76 3.39 4.80 21.71
CA LEU A 76 3.84 5.18 20.36
C LEU A 76 2.81 6.00 19.58
N PHE A 77 1.51 5.82 19.87
CA PHE A 77 0.42 6.42 19.11
C PHE A 77 -0.38 7.47 19.87
N SER A 78 -0.04 7.76 21.13
CA SER A 78 -0.80 8.66 22.00
C SER A 78 -1.07 10.05 21.38
N GLU A 79 -0.05 10.70 20.83
CA GLU A 79 -0.18 12.02 20.18
C GLU A 79 -1.03 11.98 18.90
N ILE A 80 -0.98 10.86 18.17
CA ILE A 80 -1.71 10.67 16.92
C ILE A 80 -3.18 10.34 17.22
N LEU A 81 -3.43 9.50 18.24
CA LEU A 81 -4.74 9.02 18.63
C LEU A 81 -5.69 10.18 18.93
N ASP A 82 -5.27 11.15 19.74
CA ASP A 82 -6.11 12.29 20.09
C ASP A 82 -6.45 13.15 18.86
N ALA A 83 -5.52 13.25 17.91
CA ALA A 83 -5.72 14.04 16.71
C ALA A 83 -6.56 13.35 15.63
N ILE A 84 -6.64 12.02 15.61
CA ILE A 84 -7.51 11.27 14.69
C ILE A 84 -8.86 10.90 15.32
N ARG A 85 -8.97 11.03 16.65
CA ARG A 85 -10.21 10.77 17.40
C ARG A 85 -11.35 11.62 16.84
N GLY A 86 -12.45 10.98 16.48
CA GLY A 86 -13.64 11.65 15.93
C GLY A 86 -13.55 12.08 14.46
N LYS A 87 -12.39 11.95 13.79
CA LYS A 87 -12.30 12.21 12.34
C LYS A 87 -12.83 11.03 11.54
N LYS A 88 -13.58 11.32 10.48
CA LYS A 88 -14.00 10.32 9.48
C LYS A 88 -12.84 10.06 8.51
N LEU A 89 -12.16 8.93 8.66
CA LEU A 89 -11.13 8.48 7.73
C LEU A 89 -11.70 7.27 6.97
N ASP A 90 -12.31 7.53 5.81
CA ASP A 90 -13.01 6.52 5.00
C ASP A 90 -12.51 6.47 3.55
N LYS A 91 -11.48 7.25 3.23
CA LYS A 91 -10.90 7.39 1.89
C LYS A 91 -9.40 7.28 1.97
N PHE A 92 -8.79 6.69 0.94
CA PHE A 92 -7.34 6.61 0.83
C PHE A 92 -6.61 7.95 1.04
N GLU A 93 -7.19 9.03 0.55
CA GLU A 93 -6.67 10.39 0.75
C GLU A 93 -6.50 10.73 2.23
N HIS A 94 -7.49 10.40 3.06
CA HIS A 94 -7.47 10.70 4.47
C HIS A 94 -6.33 9.95 5.18
N TYR A 95 -6.10 8.69 4.83
CA TYR A 95 -5.00 7.88 5.37
C TYR A 95 -3.63 8.44 4.96
N ILE A 96 -3.44 8.77 3.68
CA ILE A 96 -2.18 9.38 3.18
C ILE A 96 -1.91 10.71 3.90
N THR A 97 -2.95 11.55 4.07
CA THR A 97 -2.80 12.84 4.77
C THR A 97 -2.40 12.66 6.24
N GLN A 98 -2.94 11.66 6.97
CA GLN A 98 -2.47 11.39 8.33
C GLN A 98 -1.03 10.87 8.32
N ALA A 99 -0.71 9.94 7.42
CA ALA A 99 0.65 9.41 7.32
C ALA A 99 1.68 10.50 7.01
N GLN A 100 1.34 11.47 6.16
CA GLN A 100 2.19 12.62 5.87
C GLN A 100 2.33 13.55 7.07
N LYS A 101 1.23 13.86 7.75
CA LYS A 101 1.22 14.78 8.88
C LYS A 101 2.11 14.30 10.03
N TYR A 102 2.14 12.99 10.27
CA TYR A 102 2.89 12.35 11.36
C TYR A 102 4.15 11.62 10.88
N ASP A 103 4.54 11.85 9.64
CA ASP A 103 5.67 11.24 8.94
C ASP A 103 5.89 9.74 9.22
N PHE A 104 4.88 8.91 8.96
CA PHE A 104 4.97 7.47 9.26
C PHE A 104 6.12 6.77 8.51
N PHE A 105 6.52 7.29 7.36
CA PHE A 105 7.47 6.65 6.44
C PHE A 105 8.87 7.29 6.42
N ASP A 106 9.18 8.14 7.41
CA ASP A 106 10.42 8.92 7.53
C ASP A 106 10.81 9.61 6.20
N ALA A 107 9.80 10.05 5.47
CA ALA A 107 9.96 10.67 4.18
C ALA A 107 10.18 12.15 4.41
N LYS A 108 11.44 12.50 4.66
CA LYS A 108 11.92 13.89 4.83
C LYS A 108 11.53 14.79 3.64
N ASP A 109 11.35 14.21 2.45
CA ASP A 109 10.75 14.90 1.30
C ASP A 109 9.31 14.43 1.03
N THR A 110 8.47 15.35 0.55
CA THR A 110 7.05 15.07 0.26
C THR A 110 6.86 14.12 -0.92
N LYS A 111 7.93 13.72 -1.62
CA LYS A 111 7.88 12.94 -2.87
C LYS A 111 7.20 11.59 -2.69
N PHE A 112 7.44 10.91 -1.56
CA PHE A 112 6.81 9.63 -1.29
C PHE A 112 5.29 9.77 -1.12
N TYR A 113 4.85 10.78 -0.37
CA TYR A 113 3.43 11.07 -0.18
C TYR A 113 2.76 11.54 -1.49
N GLU A 114 3.48 12.31 -2.30
CA GLU A 114 3.04 12.70 -3.65
C GLU A 114 2.86 11.48 -4.56
N ALA A 115 3.78 10.50 -4.50
CA ALA A 115 3.65 9.25 -5.24
C ALA A 115 2.41 8.45 -4.81
N MET A 116 2.14 8.33 -3.51
CA MET A 116 0.92 7.69 -3.00
C MET A 116 -0.34 8.43 -3.47
N HIS A 117 -0.37 9.77 -3.39
CA HIS A 117 -1.48 10.55 -3.89
C HIS A 117 -1.66 10.41 -5.41
N GLY A 118 -0.57 10.30 -6.17
CA GLY A 118 -0.57 10.02 -7.59
C GLY A 118 -1.25 8.67 -7.90
N LEU A 119 -0.82 7.60 -7.22
CA LEU A 119 -1.42 6.27 -7.38
C LEU A 119 -2.89 6.23 -6.97
N ARG A 120 -3.25 6.87 -5.85
CA ARG A 120 -4.65 7.05 -5.42
C ARG A 120 -5.48 7.67 -6.53
N LYS A 121 -5.01 8.77 -7.12
CA LYS A 121 -5.73 9.46 -8.21
C LYS A 121 -5.89 8.52 -9.41
N LYS A 122 -4.85 7.80 -9.81
CA LYS A 122 -4.90 6.81 -10.91
C LYS A 122 -5.98 5.75 -10.66
N ARG A 123 -5.96 5.10 -9.49
CA ARG A 123 -6.99 4.12 -9.11
C ARG A 123 -8.39 4.73 -9.09
N ASN A 124 -8.54 5.93 -8.55
CA ASN A 124 -9.84 6.61 -8.48
C ASN A 124 -10.44 6.94 -9.86
N ARG A 125 -9.64 7.08 -10.92
CA ARG A 125 -10.18 7.33 -12.28
C ARG A 125 -11.06 6.18 -12.79
N ILE A 126 -10.82 4.97 -12.32
CA ILE A 126 -11.63 3.81 -12.68
C ILE A 126 -12.96 3.83 -11.93
N HIS A 127 -12.91 4.19 -10.65
CA HIS A 127 -14.07 4.17 -9.75
C HIS A 127 -14.98 5.40 -9.89
N ILE A 128 -14.44 6.58 -10.17
CA ILE A 128 -15.16 7.88 -10.13
C ILE A 128 -15.17 8.59 -11.51
N GLN A 129 -14.58 7.96 -12.53
CA GLN A 129 -14.36 8.55 -13.87
C GLN A 129 -13.51 9.84 -13.84
N ASN A 130 -12.90 10.23 -14.95
CA ASN A 130 -12.07 11.45 -15.03
C ASN A 130 -12.91 12.75 -15.13
N SER A 131 -13.85 12.97 -14.22
CA SER A 131 -14.77 14.12 -14.24
C SER A 131 -14.06 15.47 -14.18
N LYS A 132 -12.88 15.53 -13.55
CA LYS A 132 -12.04 16.73 -13.43
C LYS A 132 -11.14 16.98 -14.64
N ASN A 133 -11.22 16.16 -15.70
CA ASN A 133 -10.40 16.29 -16.90
C ASN A 133 -8.88 16.35 -16.61
N GLU A 134 -8.41 15.63 -15.58
CA GLU A 134 -6.99 15.58 -15.24
C GLU A 134 -6.20 14.96 -16.42
N LYS A 135 -5.04 15.56 -16.72
CA LYS A 135 -4.12 15.07 -17.76
C LYS A 135 -3.15 14.03 -17.17
N PRO A 136 -2.68 13.03 -17.95
CA PRO A 136 -3.07 12.74 -19.34
C PRO A 136 -4.48 12.16 -19.42
N ARG A 137 -5.21 12.42 -20.51
CA ARG A 137 -6.57 11.87 -20.73
C ARG A 137 -6.54 10.39 -21.11
N ASN A 138 -5.56 10.01 -21.94
CA ASN A 138 -5.40 8.63 -22.37
C ASN A 138 -4.92 7.77 -21.20
N GLU A 139 -5.63 6.67 -20.94
CA GLU A 139 -5.27 5.76 -19.86
C GLU A 139 -3.95 5.04 -20.10
N SER A 140 -3.59 4.74 -21.34
CA SER A 140 -2.29 4.12 -21.69
C SER A 140 -1.09 4.98 -21.30
N GLU A 141 -1.23 6.31 -21.30
CA GLU A 141 -0.20 7.24 -20.80
C GLU A 141 -0.11 7.25 -19.27
N LEU A 142 -1.18 6.84 -18.59
CA LEU A 142 -1.28 6.84 -17.13
C LEU A 142 -0.89 5.49 -16.52
N PHE A 143 -1.35 4.40 -17.13
CA PHE A 143 -1.11 3.02 -16.75
C PHE A 143 -0.04 2.45 -17.67
N ASN A 144 1.19 2.88 -17.42
CA ASN A 144 2.39 2.48 -18.15
C ASN A 144 3.39 1.81 -17.21
N GLU A 145 4.48 1.31 -17.77
CA GLU A 145 5.50 0.56 -17.02
C GLU A 145 6.11 1.36 -15.87
N LYS A 146 6.36 2.66 -16.08
CA LYS A 146 6.84 3.56 -15.02
C LYS A 146 5.86 3.62 -13.84
N SER A 147 4.57 3.61 -14.12
CA SER A 147 3.53 3.63 -13.10
C SER A 147 3.37 2.28 -12.41
N LYS A 148 3.60 1.16 -13.11
CA LYS A 148 3.68 -0.18 -12.52
C LYS A 148 4.79 -0.23 -11.49
N VAL A 149 6.02 0.12 -11.90
CA VAL A 149 7.21 0.15 -11.03
C VAL A 149 7.01 1.12 -9.86
N LEU A 150 6.40 2.28 -10.08
CA LEU A 150 6.05 3.20 -8.99
C LEU A 150 5.11 2.54 -7.96
N SER A 151 4.10 1.79 -8.42
CA SER A 151 3.17 1.10 -7.52
C SER A 151 3.84 -0.01 -6.71
N GLU A 152 4.77 -0.75 -7.32
CA GLU A 152 5.60 -1.76 -6.66
C GLU A 152 6.46 -1.11 -5.56
N LYS A 153 7.20 -0.04 -5.89
CA LYS A 153 8.03 0.71 -4.94
C LYS A 153 7.25 1.30 -3.78
N VAL A 154 6.06 1.84 -4.04
CA VAL A 154 5.21 2.39 -2.99
C VAL A 154 4.76 1.31 -2.03
N LEU A 155 4.25 0.18 -2.55
CA LEU A 155 3.79 -0.92 -1.72
C LEU A 155 4.94 -1.55 -0.93
N GLU A 156 6.09 -1.77 -1.56
CA GLU A 156 7.29 -2.29 -0.91
C GLU A 156 7.75 -1.37 0.23
N LYS A 157 7.87 -0.05 0.00
CA LYS A 157 8.26 0.89 1.06
C LYS A 157 7.25 0.93 2.21
N ILE A 158 5.94 0.85 1.92
CA ILE A 158 4.93 0.76 2.97
C ILE A 158 5.18 -0.49 3.82
N LEU A 159 5.30 -1.65 3.18
CA LEU A 159 5.47 -2.93 3.87
C LEU A 159 6.76 -3.00 4.68
N ASP A 160 7.89 -2.58 4.11
CA ASP A 160 9.17 -2.53 4.80
C ASP A 160 9.08 -1.62 6.05
N THR A 161 8.47 -0.44 5.92
CA THR A 161 8.24 0.47 7.05
C THR A 161 7.37 -0.19 8.13
N MET A 162 6.29 -0.86 7.73
CA MET A 162 5.38 -1.53 8.68
C MET A 162 6.09 -2.62 9.46
N ILE A 163 6.96 -3.42 8.84
CA ILE A 163 7.75 -4.43 9.54
C ILE A 163 8.77 -3.77 10.48
N ILE A 164 9.54 -2.81 9.98
CA ILE A 164 10.70 -2.27 10.71
C ILE A 164 10.25 -1.44 11.92
N LYS A 165 9.30 -0.53 11.72
CA LYS A 165 8.89 0.46 12.74
C LYS A 165 7.68 0.02 13.53
N TYR A 166 6.81 -0.76 12.89
CA TYR A 166 5.49 -1.05 13.40
C TYR A 166 5.23 -2.55 13.48
N SER A 167 6.23 -3.40 13.73
CA SER A 167 5.91 -4.80 14.04
C SER A 167 5.03 -4.88 15.31
N ARG A 168 4.13 -5.85 15.39
CA ARG A 168 3.39 -6.15 16.63
C ARG A 168 4.29 -6.98 17.55
N ARG A 169 3.84 -7.18 18.79
CA ARG A 169 4.46 -8.13 19.72
C ARG A 169 4.44 -9.55 19.15
N GLU A 170 5.46 -10.35 19.47
CA GLU A 170 5.67 -11.70 18.92
C GLU A 170 4.48 -12.63 19.14
N GLU A 171 3.73 -12.43 20.24
CA GLU A 171 2.52 -13.19 20.58
C GLU A 171 1.40 -13.08 19.52
N TYR A 172 1.44 -12.06 18.64
CA TYR A 172 0.48 -11.86 17.54
C TYR A 172 1.06 -12.22 16.16
N HIS A 173 2.26 -12.80 16.10
CA HIS A 173 2.84 -13.24 14.84
C HIS A 173 2.25 -14.60 14.41
N ASN A 174 2.38 -14.95 13.12
CA ASN A 174 1.95 -16.23 12.52
C ASN A 174 0.43 -16.47 12.41
N TYR A 175 -0.42 -15.48 12.71
CA TYR A 175 -1.87 -15.56 12.46
C TYR A 175 -2.27 -15.14 11.05
N VAL A 176 -1.35 -14.51 10.31
CA VAL A 176 -1.52 -14.10 8.92
C VAL A 176 -0.36 -14.69 8.13
N GLU A 177 -0.65 -15.30 6.99
CA GLU A 177 0.37 -15.80 6.06
C GLU A 177 1.26 -14.64 5.58
N ASP A 178 2.57 -14.88 5.48
CA ASP A 178 3.51 -13.86 5.00
C ASP A 178 3.19 -13.42 3.57
N PHE A 179 3.50 -12.17 3.26
CA PHE A 179 3.15 -11.55 2.00
C PHE A 179 4.20 -11.86 0.94
N GLU A 180 3.81 -12.61 -0.10
CA GLU A 180 4.65 -12.86 -1.27
C GLU A 180 4.42 -11.78 -2.34
N LEU A 181 5.45 -11.01 -2.66
CA LEU A 181 5.44 -9.99 -3.70
C LEU A 181 6.01 -10.55 -5.02
N PRO A 182 5.25 -10.55 -6.13
CA PRO A 182 5.62 -11.23 -7.37
C PRO A 182 6.54 -10.43 -8.30
N TRP A 183 7.42 -9.60 -7.75
CA TRP A 183 8.42 -8.83 -8.50
C TRP A 183 9.78 -8.86 -7.79
N ASP A 184 10.83 -8.42 -8.46
CA ASP A 184 12.16 -8.26 -7.85
C ASP A 184 12.20 -7.06 -6.90
N LYS A 185 12.82 -7.25 -5.74
CA LYS A 185 12.92 -6.21 -4.71
C LYS A 185 13.55 -4.93 -5.29
N HIS A 186 12.86 -3.79 -5.13
CA HIS A 186 13.33 -2.51 -5.64
C HIS A 186 14.35 -1.83 -4.72
N PHE A 187 14.27 -2.11 -3.42
CA PHE A 187 15.19 -1.60 -2.41
C PHE A 187 16.09 -2.74 -1.92
N GLN A 188 17.27 -2.87 -2.53
CA GLN A 188 18.21 -3.98 -2.26
C GLN A 188 18.90 -3.90 -0.89
N GLU A 189 18.81 -2.75 -0.20
CA GLU A 189 19.35 -2.55 1.14
C GLU A 189 18.26 -1.92 2.02
N LEU A 190 18.12 -2.40 3.26
CA LEU A 190 17.35 -1.69 4.29
C LEU A 190 18.03 -0.33 4.50
N PRO A 191 17.40 0.80 4.13
CA PRO A 191 18.02 2.08 4.33
C PRO A 191 17.96 2.44 5.82
N PHE A 192 19.13 2.64 6.43
CA PHE A 192 19.28 3.63 7.49
C PHE A 192 19.82 4.92 6.85
#